data_AF-A0A9W6V448-F1
#
_entry.id   AF-A0A9W6V448-F1
#
_cell.length_a   1.000
_cell.length_b   1.000
_cell.length_c   1.000
_cell.angle_alpha   90.00
_cell.angle_beta   90.00
_cell.angle_gamma   90.00
#
_symmetry.space_group_name_H-M   'P 1'
#
loop_
_entity.id
_entity.type
_entity.pdbx_description
1 polymer ?
#
loop_
_entity_poly.entity_id
_entity_poly.type
_entity_poly.pdbx_seq_one_letter_code
_entity_poly.pdbx_strand_id
1 'polypeptide(L)'
;MGPWTFSAPLPTPEPPAVDAFLSAVDRTTNGNTLLLTAECDPPLTAQDGRAALPALLRSDLFDPLLRGADARRGWHNLTDGSRPHELPLLRRDFRAALAPLDRAGFLARLRRMLREAWSPYRHRLPAAQAERLVGDFARELLGPDGRDDPDGRDAPAWSFAAVGPDFLRCAHYPDDAPEPWPTYFDGCGNDTATLAHRGRTLHLLLTNGSP
;
A
#
# COMPACT_ATOMS: atom_id res chain seq x y z
N MET A 1 -23.49 0.78 11.42
CA MET A 1 -22.85 -0.25 10.59
C MET A 1 -22.11 -1.19 11.53
N GLY A 2 -22.24 -2.51 11.34
CA GLY A 2 -21.47 -3.49 12.12
C GLY A 2 -19.96 -3.38 11.81
N PRO A 3 -19.09 -3.96 12.64
CA PRO A 3 -17.65 -3.96 12.36
C PRO A 3 -17.36 -4.74 11.06
N TRP A 4 -16.47 -4.21 10.23
CA TRP A 4 -15.97 -4.95 9.07
C TRP A 4 -15.19 -6.17 9.53
N THR A 5 -15.48 -7.30 8.90
CA THR A 5 -14.62 -8.48 8.96
C THR A 5 -13.71 -8.44 7.74
N PHE A 6 -12.41 -8.66 7.97
CA PHE A 6 -11.42 -8.69 6.89
C PHE A 6 -10.87 -10.10 6.70
N SER A 7 -10.60 -10.45 5.44
CA SER A 7 -9.92 -11.69 5.07
C SER A 7 -8.83 -11.43 4.03
N ALA A 8 -7.78 -12.24 4.04
CA ALA A 8 -6.83 -12.26 2.92
C ALA A 8 -7.50 -12.96 1.72
N PRO A 9 -7.26 -12.48 0.48
CA PRO A 9 -7.58 -13.28 -0.70
C PRO A 9 -6.76 -14.58 -0.67
N LEU A 10 -7.20 -15.57 -1.44
CA LEU A 10 -6.43 -16.82 -1.59
C LEU A 10 -5.00 -16.52 -2.04
N PRO A 11 -3.99 -17.22 -1.49
CA PRO A 11 -2.60 -16.98 -1.85
C PRO A 11 -2.38 -17.35 -3.32
N THR A 12 -2.18 -16.34 -4.15
CA THR A 12 -1.74 -16.48 -5.54
C THR A 12 -0.42 -15.76 -5.74
N PRO A 13 0.39 -16.16 -6.73
CA PRO A 13 1.53 -15.37 -7.16
C PRO A 13 1.09 -13.93 -7.48
N GLU A 14 1.97 -12.97 -7.19
CA GLU A 14 1.73 -11.58 -7.56
C GLU A 14 1.61 -11.49 -9.09
N PRO A 15 0.58 -10.82 -9.64
CA PRO A 15 0.44 -10.69 -11.09
C PRO A 15 1.69 -10.05 -11.71
N PRO A 16 2.14 -10.48 -12.91
CA PRO A 16 3.38 -9.97 -13.51
C PRO A 16 3.42 -8.44 -13.66
N ALA A 17 2.28 -7.81 -13.98
CA ALA A 17 2.19 -6.36 -14.09
C ALA A 17 2.36 -5.66 -12.73
N VAL A 18 1.84 -6.27 -11.66
CA VAL A 18 2.02 -5.78 -10.29
C VAL A 18 3.48 -5.91 -9.87
N ASP A 19 4.05 -7.10 -9.99
CA ASP A 19 5.45 -7.34 -9.64
C ASP A 19 6.42 -6.43 -10.43
N ALA A 20 6.19 -6.25 -11.73
CA ALA A 20 7.00 -5.38 -12.57
C ALA A 20 6.97 -3.92 -12.11
N PHE A 21 5.79 -3.42 -11.71
CA PHE A 21 5.63 -2.06 -11.18
C PHE A 21 6.31 -1.91 -9.81
N LEU A 22 6.02 -2.79 -8.85
CA LEU A 22 6.61 -2.74 -7.51
C LEU A 22 8.15 -2.78 -7.60
N SER A 23 8.69 -3.72 -8.38
CA SER A 23 10.12 -3.84 -8.61
C SER A 23 10.74 -2.63 -9.31
N ALA A 24 9.97 -1.93 -10.15
CA ALA A 24 10.42 -0.70 -10.77
C ALA A 24 10.50 0.44 -9.75
N VAL A 25 9.51 0.58 -8.86
CA VAL A 25 9.53 1.56 -7.76
C VAL A 25 10.70 1.29 -6.82
N ASP A 26 10.92 0.04 -6.42
CA ASP A 26 12.01 -0.33 -5.52
C ASP A 26 13.38 0.08 -6.10
N ARG A 27 13.60 -0.18 -7.40
CA ARG A 27 14.83 0.23 -8.09
C ARG A 27 14.97 1.75 -8.23
N THR A 28 13.88 2.48 -8.46
CA THR A 28 13.97 3.94 -8.60
C THR A 28 14.17 4.61 -7.25
N THR A 29 13.51 4.15 -6.20
CA THR A 29 13.50 4.79 -4.87
C THR A 29 14.57 4.25 -3.93
N ASN A 30 15.21 3.12 -4.25
CA ASN A 30 15.98 2.32 -3.29
C ASN A 30 15.15 2.02 -2.04
N GLY A 31 13.92 1.57 -2.26
CA GLY A 31 12.92 1.35 -1.23
C GLY A 31 12.30 -0.03 -1.30
N ASN A 32 11.37 -0.27 -0.39
CA ASN A 32 10.55 -1.48 -0.33
C ASN A 32 9.08 -1.12 -0.57
N THR A 33 8.53 -1.64 -1.67
CA THR A 33 7.14 -1.42 -2.05
C THR A 33 6.34 -2.71 -1.89
N LEU A 34 5.27 -2.65 -1.10
CA LEU A 34 4.35 -3.74 -0.86
C LEU A 34 2.93 -3.37 -1.31
N LEU A 35 2.26 -4.29 -1.99
CA LEU A 35 0.83 -4.24 -2.20
C LEU A 35 0.14 -5.19 -1.22
N LEU A 36 -0.67 -4.64 -0.32
CA LEU A 36 -1.53 -5.41 0.57
C LEU A 36 -2.93 -5.43 0.02
N THR A 37 -3.53 -6.62 -0.09
CA THR A 37 -4.90 -6.79 -0.56
C THR A 37 -5.71 -7.48 0.53
N ALA A 38 -6.85 -6.90 0.88
CA ALA A 38 -7.82 -7.47 1.81
C ALA A 38 -9.20 -7.51 1.15
N GLU A 39 -9.95 -8.55 1.47
CA GLU A 39 -11.39 -8.58 1.28
C GLU A 39 -12.08 -8.10 2.56
N CYS A 40 -13.26 -7.51 2.42
CA CYS A 40 -14.04 -6.99 3.52
C CYS A 40 -15.53 -7.34 3.40
N ASP A 41 -16.16 -7.60 4.55
CA ASP A 41 -17.58 -7.84 4.68
C ASP A 41 -18.15 -7.04 5.88
N PRO A 42 -19.18 -6.20 5.71
CA PRO A 42 -19.92 -5.88 4.46
C PRO A 42 -19.07 -5.14 3.40
N PRO A 43 -19.53 -5.08 2.13
CA PRO A 43 -18.87 -4.29 1.09
C PRO A 43 -18.73 -2.81 1.47
N LEU A 44 -17.59 -2.20 1.12
CA LEU A 44 -17.29 -0.79 1.33
C LEU A 44 -17.96 0.10 0.28
N THR A 45 -18.50 1.21 0.76
CA THR A 45 -18.85 2.39 -0.02
C THR A 45 -17.66 3.34 -0.13
N ALA A 46 -17.74 4.33 -1.03
CA ALA A 46 -16.71 5.36 -1.19
C ALA A 46 -16.40 6.16 0.09
N GLN A 47 -17.36 6.26 1.02
CA GLN A 47 -17.21 7.02 2.26
C GLN A 47 -16.57 6.21 3.39
N ASP A 48 -16.55 4.88 3.26
CA ASP A 48 -16.14 3.99 4.35
C ASP A 48 -14.63 3.94 4.57
N GLY A 49 -13.82 4.37 3.59
CA GLY A 49 -12.36 4.30 3.68
C GLY A 49 -11.78 4.89 4.97
N ARG A 50 -12.36 5.99 5.46
CA ARG A 50 -11.93 6.68 6.70
C ARG A 50 -12.08 5.83 7.96
N ALA A 51 -13.03 4.91 7.99
CA ALA A 51 -13.25 4.01 9.12
C ALA A 51 -12.68 2.62 8.86
N ALA A 52 -12.73 2.14 7.61
CA ALA A 52 -12.27 0.82 7.22
C ALA A 52 -10.75 0.66 7.27
N LEU A 53 -9.97 1.64 6.81
CA LEU A 53 -8.51 1.52 6.85
C LEU A 53 -7.98 1.43 8.29
N PRO A 54 -8.36 2.32 9.24
CA PRO A 54 -7.94 2.18 10.62
C PRO A 54 -8.43 0.88 11.29
N ALA A 55 -9.54 0.31 10.84
CA ALA A 55 -10.04 -0.99 11.31
C ALA A 55 -9.19 -2.15 10.76
N LEU A 56 -8.85 -2.14 9.47
CA LEU A 56 -7.96 -3.13 8.85
C LEU A 56 -6.59 -3.11 9.52
N LEU A 57 -5.99 -1.92 9.68
CA LEU A 57 -4.69 -1.76 10.33
C LEU A 57 -4.70 -2.33 11.75
N ARG A 58 -5.79 -2.15 12.52
CA ARG A 58 -5.91 -2.70 13.89
C ARG A 58 -6.33 -4.17 13.95
N SER A 59 -6.70 -4.78 12.83
CA SER A 59 -7.13 -6.17 12.80
C SER A 59 -5.94 -7.12 12.88
N ASP A 60 -6.20 -8.33 13.37
CA ASP A 60 -5.21 -9.42 13.39
C ASP A 60 -4.75 -9.84 11.98
N LEU A 61 -5.40 -9.35 10.92
CA LEU A 61 -5.06 -9.63 9.53
C LEU A 61 -3.88 -8.79 9.01
N PHE A 62 -3.64 -7.60 9.56
CA PHE A 62 -2.65 -6.67 8.99
C PHE A 62 -1.23 -7.25 8.99
N ASP A 63 -0.79 -7.83 10.11
CA ASP A 63 0.55 -8.45 10.22
C ASP A 63 0.71 -9.64 9.27
N PRO A 64 -0.24 -10.61 9.18
CA PRO A 64 -0.24 -11.64 8.15
C PRO A 64 -0.17 -11.12 6.71
N LEU A 65 -0.90 -10.05 6.37
CA LEU A 65 -0.87 -9.46 5.03
C LEU A 65 0.52 -8.92 4.70
N LEU A 66 1.13 -8.22 5.65
CA LEU A 66 2.44 -7.63 5.48
C LEU A 66 3.53 -8.70 5.30
N ARG A 67 3.54 -9.73 6.16
CA ARG A 67 4.47 -10.86 6.03
C ARG A 67 4.26 -11.64 4.75
N GLY A 68 3.00 -11.86 4.37
CA GLY A 68 2.65 -12.53 3.12
C GLY A 68 3.17 -11.77 1.91
N ALA A 69 3.02 -10.43 1.90
CA ALA A 69 3.56 -9.59 0.85
C ALA A 69 5.09 -9.63 0.82
N ASP A 70 5.76 -9.48 1.97
CA ASP A 70 7.21 -9.56 2.10
C ASP A 70 7.80 -10.90 1.61
N ALA A 71 7.15 -12.01 1.96
CA ALA A 71 7.52 -13.34 1.49
C ALA A 71 7.32 -13.50 -0.03
N ARG A 72 6.24 -12.93 -0.61
CA ARG A 72 6.03 -12.93 -2.07
C ARG A 72 7.12 -12.13 -2.81
N ARG A 73 7.68 -11.10 -2.17
CA ARG A 73 8.85 -10.35 -2.71
C ARG A 73 10.17 -11.13 -2.54
N GLY A 74 10.17 -12.25 -1.82
CA GLY A 74 11.38 -13.03 -1.54
C GLY A 74 12.36 -12.36 -0.59
N TRP A 75 11.94 -11.31 0.12
CA TRP A 75 12.79 -10.55 1.03
C TRP A 75 12.91 -11.21 2.40
N HIS A 76 11.80 -11.77 2.90
CA HIS A 76 11.76 -12.49 4.18
C HIS A 76 12.22 -11.68 5.41
N ASN A 77 12.27 -10.35 5.29
CA ASN A 77 12.67 -9.42 6.35
C ASN A 77 11.70 -9.47 7.54
N LEU A 78 10.44 -9.84 7.30
CA LEU A 78 9.39 -9.89 8.32
C LEU A 78 9.10 -11.32 8.83
N THR A 79 9.74 -12.35 8.28
CA THR A 79 9.39 -13.76 8.55
C THR A 79 10.31 -14.46 9.54
N ASP A 80 11.42 -13.85 9.96
CA ASP A 80 12.36 -14.50 10.87
C ASP A 80 11.84 -14.45 12.31
N GLY A 81 11.09 -15.48 12.71
CA GLY A 81 10.51 -15.66 14.05
C GLY A 81 11.54 -15.93 15.15
N SER A 82 12.84 -15.77 14.87
CA SER A 82 13.93 -15.95 15.82
C SER A 82 14.06 -14.81 16.83
N ARG A 83 13.35 -13.68 16.61
CA ARG A 83 13.19 -12.63 17.61
C ARG A 83 11.70 -12.33 17.78
N PRO A 84 11.14 -12.33 19.00
CA PRO A 84 9.84 -11.70 19.21
C PRO A 84 9.96 -10.27 18.68
N HIS A 85 8.99 -9.83 17.87
CA HIS A 85 8.88 -8.41 17.54
C HIS A 85 8.81 -7.66 18.87
N GLU A 86 9.90 -7.02 19.28
CA GLU A 86 9.97 -6.37 20.60
C GLU A 86 8.91 -5.27 20.70
N LEU A 87 8.47 -4.73 19.55
CA LEU A 87 7.40 -3.75 19.42
C LEU A 87 6.51 -4.01 18.20
N PRO A 88 5.18 -3.78 18.30
CA PRO A 88 4.29 -3.86 17.14
C PRO A 88 4.60 -2.74 16.12
N LEU A 89 4.58 -3.09 14.83
CA LEU A 89 4.87 -2.18 13.71
C LEU A 89 4.00 -0.90 13.71
N LEU A 90 2.78 -1.02 14.20
CA LEU A 90 1.82 0.08 14.27
C LEU A 90 2.02 0.94 15.51
N ARG A 91 1.88 2.26 15.32
CA ARG A 91 1.80 3.21 16.43
C ARG A 91 0.48 3.03 17.17
N ARG A 92 0.49 2.94 18.49
CA ARG A 92 -0.74 2.75 19.27
C ARG A 92 -1.80 3.85 18.99
N ASP A 93 -1.34 5.06 18.69
CA ASP A 93 -2.17 6.27 18.67
C ASP A 93 -2.39 6.82 17.25
N PHE A 94 -2.17 6.00 16.21
CA PHE A 94 -2.28 6.46 14.83
C PHE A 94 -3.70 6.86 14.43
N ARG A 95 -3.79 7.78 13.47
CA ARG A 95 -5.04 8.23 12.88
C ARG A 95 -5.27 7.66 11.48
N ALA A 96 -4.18 7.36 10.73
CA ALA A 96 -4.23 6.94 9.32
C ALA A 96 -5.00 7.96 8.48
N ALA A 97 -4.49 9.19 8.45
CA ALA A 97 -5.19 10.31 7.82
C ALA A 97 -5.34 10.09 6.31
N LEU A 98 -6.58 10.25 5.81
CA LEU A 98 -6.90 10.08 4.39
C LEU A 98 -7.10 11.43 3.70
N ALA A 99 -6.38 11.64 2.61
CA ALA A 99 -6.62 12.70 1.64
C ALA A 99 -7.22 12.07 0.36
N PRO A 100 -8.48 12.39 -0.01
CA PRO A 100 -9.10 11.82 -1.20
C PRO A 100 -8.28 12.10 -2.47
N LEU A 101 -8.24 11.12 -3.37
CA LEU A 101 -7.67 11.24 -4.70
C LEU A 101 -8.76 10.90 -5.73
N ASP A 102 -8.79 11.63 -6.83
CA ASP A 102 -9.44 11.13 -8.04
C ASP A 102 -8.53 10.13 -8.75
N ARG A 103 -9.07 9.46 -9.77
CA ARG A 103 -8.30 8.49 -10.57
C ARG A 103 -7.06 9.12 -11.21
N ALA A 104 -7.16 10.36 -11.67
CA ALA A 104 -6.04 11.08 -12.26
C ALA A 104 -4.91 11.31 -11.25
N GLY A 105 -5.26 11.72 -10.02
CA GLY A 105 -4.36 11.92 -8.90
C GLY A 105 -3.71 10.62 -8.43
N PHE A 106 -4.47 9.51 -8.38
CA PHE A 106 -3.91 8.18 -8.13
C PHE A 106 -2.84 7.81 -9.18
N LEU A 107 -3.17 7.93 -10.48
CA LEU A 107 -2.21 7.63 -11.55
C LEU A 107 -1.01 8.58 -11.55
N ALA A 108 -1.22 9.87 -11.26
CA ALA A 108 -0.15 10.85 -11.13
C ALA A 108 0.83 10.48 -10.01
N ARG A 109 0.32 9.97 -8.88
CA ARG A 109 1.15 9.49 -7.76
C ARG A 109 2.01 8.29 -8.17
N LEU A 110 1.43 7.31 -8.88
CA LEU A 110 2.20 6.16 -9.38
C LEU A 110 3.30 6.59 -10.37
N ARG A 111 3.02 7.57 -11.24
CA ARG A 111 4.05 8.14 -12.14
C ARG A 111 5.17 8.82 -11.37
N ARG A 112 4.81 9.57 -10.32
CA ARG A 112 5.76 10.30 -9.48
C ARG A 112 6.76 9.35 -8.82
N MET A 113 6.28 8.21 -8.30
CA MET A 113 7.11 7.14 -7.71
C MET A 113 8.22 6.64 -8.68
N LEU A 114 7.95 6.62 -9.98
CA LEU A 114 8.89 6.11 -10.99
C LEU A 114 9.80 7.19 -11.60
N ARG A 115 9.42 8.47 -11.50
CA ARG A 115 10.03 9.56 -12.31
C ARG A 115 10.61 10.70 -11.49
N GLU A 116 10.03 10.99 -10.34
CA GLU A 116 10.27 12.23 -9.60
C GLU A 116 10.69 11.98 -8.16
N ALA A 117 10.33 10.82 -7.61
CA ALA A 117 10.76 10.34 -6.30
C ALA A 117 12.25 10.58 -6.05
N TRP A 118 12.58 10.94 -4.83
CA TRP A 118 13.97 11.07 -4.44
C TRP A 118 14.64 9.68 -4.49
N SER A 119 15.87 9.66 -4.99
CA SER A 119 16.66 8.44 -5.14
C SER A 119 18.11 8.77 -4.82
N PRO A 120 18.76 8.05 -3.88
CA PRO A 120 20.17 8.26 -3.60
C PRO A 120 21.04 7.99 -4.84
N TYR A 121 20.56 7.11 -5.73
CA TYR A 121 21.24 6.73 -6.97
C TYR A 121 20.77 7.53 -8.20
N ARG A 122 19.90 8.52 -8.01
CA ARG A 122 19.32 9.37 -9.06
C ARG A 122 18.67 8.58 -10.21
N HIS A 123 18.16 7.38 -9.92
CA HIS A 123 17.48 6.56 -10.91
C HIS A 123 16.09 7.13 -11.19
N ARG A 124 15.80 7.36 -12.47
CA ARG A 124 14.49 7.79 -12.96
C ARG A 124 14.17 7.02 -14.21
N LEU A 125 12.93 6.55 -14.32
CA LEU A 125 12.49 5.85 -15.52
C LEU A 125 12.14 6.84 -16.64
N PRO A 126 12.45 6.51 -17.90
CA PRO A 126 11.94 7.25 -19.05
C PRO A 126 10.41 7.31 -19.03
N ALA A 127 9.85 8.45 -19.43
CA ALA A 127 8.40 8.69 -19.36
C ALA A 127 7.58 7.58 -20.03
N ALA A 128 7.96 7.16 -21.25
CA ALA A 128 7.25 6.11 -21.98
C ALA A 128 7.26 4.75 -21.26
N GLN A 129 8.32 4.43 -20.52
CA GLN A 129 8.38 3.20 -19.74
C GLN A 129 7.53 3.30 -18.47
N ALA A 130 7.59 4.45 -17.78
CA ALA A 130 6.77 4.70 -16.61
C ALA A 130 5.27 4.64 -16.94
N GLU A 131 4.82 5.25 -18.04
CA GLU A 131 3.41 5.21 -18.46
C GLU A 131 2.92 3.79 -18.75
N ARG A 132 3.76 2.94 -19.38
CA ARG A 132 3.41 1.54 -19.61
C ARG A 132 3.24 0.79 -18.29
N LEU A 133 4.24 0.88 -17.39
CA LEU A 133 4.19 0.21 -16.09
C LEU A 133 2.99 0.67 -15.26
N VAL A 134 2.71 1.98 -15.20
CA VAL A 134 1.54 2.52 -14.50
C VAL A 134 0.24 2.05 -15.13
N GLY A 135 0.14 2.06 -16.46
CA GLY A 135 -1.05 1.62 -17.18
C GLY A 135 -1.35 0.14 -17.01
N ASP A 136 -0.33 -0.71 -17.04
CA ASP A 136 -0.47 -2.15 -16.85
C ASP A 136 -0.79 -2.49 -15.39
N PHE A 137 -0.10 -1.85 -14.43
CA PHE A 137 -0.41 -1.97 -13.00
C PHE A 137 -1.84 -1.57 -12.68
N ALA A 138 -2.29 -0.40 -13.15
CA ALA A 138 -3.64 0.09 -12.86
C ALA A 138 -4.72 -0.78 -13.52
N ARG A 139 -4.46 -1.33 -14.71
CA ARG A 139 -5.40 -2.25 -15.37
C ARG A 139 -5.52 -3.57 -14.62
N GLU A 140 -4.41 -4.11 -14.15
CA GLU A 140 -4.38 -5.34 -13.36
C GLU A 140 -5.08 -5.15 -12.01
N LEU A 141 -4.73 -4.08 -11.29
CA LEU A 141 -5.25 -3.78 -9.95
C LEU A 141 -6.76 -3.47 -9.97
N LEU A 142 -7.21 -2.68 -10.93
CA LEU A 142 -8.58 -2.14 -10.95
C LEU A 142 -9.54 -2.98 -11.80
N GLY A 143 -9.00 -3.94 -12.56
CA GLY A 143 -9.73 -4.76 -13.52
C GLY A 143 -10.19 -3.98 -14.77
N PRO A 144 -10.90 -4.65 -15.70
CA PRO A 144 -11.45 -4.03 -16.91
C PRO A 144 -12.43 -2.88 -16.59
N ASP A 145 -13.17 -3.00 -15.49
CA ASP A 145 -14.11 -2.02 -14.95
C ASP A 145 -13.41 -0.88 -14.16
N GLY A 146 -12.08 -0.82 -14.22
CA GLY A 146 -11.29 0.29 -13.66
C GLY A 146 -11.35 1.58 -14.50
N ARG A 147 -12.15 1.57 -15.57
CA ARG A 147 -12.63 2.76 -16.27
C ARG A 147 -13.97 3.12 -15.63
N ASP A 148 -14.22 4.40 -15.40
CA ASP A 148 -15.55 4.88 -15.03
C ASP A 148 -16.51 4.39 -16.11
N ASP A 149 -17.22 3.28 -15.86
CA ASP A 149 -18.14 2.69 -16.82
C ASP A 149 -19.37 3.60 -16.86
N PRO A 150 -19.62 4.32 -17.96
CA PRO A 150 -20.79 5.17 -18.06
C PRO A 150 -22.09 4.35 -18.16
N ASP A 151 -22.00 3.05 -18.48
CA ASP A 151 -23.14 2.14 -18.68
C ASP A 151 -23.30 1.09 -17.56
N GLY A 152 -22.32 0.97 -16.66
CA GLY A 152 -22.30 0.02 -15.54
C GLY A 152 -23.14 0.47 -14.34
N ARG A 153 -24.47 0.35 -14.45
CA ARG A 153 -25.42 0.96 -13.48
C ARG A 153 -25.36 0.44 -12.04
N ASP A 154 -24.64 -0.65 -11.74
CA ASP A 154 -24.74 -1.31 -10.43
C ASP A 154 -23.40 -1.65 -9.73
N ALA A 155 -22.23 -1.39 -10.35
CA ALA A 155 -20.94 -1.61 -9.69
C ALA A 155 -20.39 -0.31 -9.09
N PRO A 156 -20.07 -0.25 -7.77
CA PRO A 156 -19.50 0.96 -7.18
C PRO A 156 -18.16 1.31 -7.84
N ALA A 157 -17.93 2.60 -8.11
CA ALA A 157 -16.66 3.07 -8.64
C ALA A 157 -15.50 2.86 -7.66
N TRP A 158 -14.28 2.72 -8.18
CA TRP A 158 -13.07 2.71 -7.35
C TRP A 158 -12.90 4.04 -6.62
N SER A 159 -12.57 3.95 -5.34
CA SER A 159 -12.25 5.10 -4.50
C SER A 159 -10.77 5.07 -4.13
N PHE A 160 -10.12 6.24 -4.18
CA PHE A 160 -8.68 6.38 -3.95
C PHE A 160 -8.42 7.40 -2.84
N ALA A 161 -7.39 7.15 -2.03
CA ALA A 161 -6.91 8.11 -1.06
C ALA A 161 -5.40 7.99 -0.86
N ALA A 162 -4.73 9.13 -0.72
CA ALA A 162 -3.41 9.16 -0.10
C ALA A 162 -3.58 8.95 1.41
N VAL A 163 -2.74 8.09 1.98
CA VAL A 163 -2.73 7.81 3.41
C VAL A 163 -1.46 8.44 3.99
N GLY A 164 -1.60 9.19 5.08
CA GLY A 164 -0.45 9.64 5.86
C GLY A 164 0.30 8.43 6.44
N PRO A 165 1.65 8.43 6.45
CA PRO A 165 2.44 7.32 7.02
C PRO A 165 2.41 7.32 8.57
N ASP A 166 1.48 8.05 9.19
CA ASP A 166 1.43 8.26 10.65
C ASP A 166 1.12 6.98 11.45
N PHE A 167 0.78 5.89 10.77
CA PHE A 167 0.47 4.61 11.37
C PHE A 167 1.67 3.70 11.61
N LEU A 168 2.78 3.90 10.89
CA LEU A 168 4.00 3.11 11.07
C LEU A 168 4.88 3.74 12.15
N ARG A 169 5.56 2.91 12.95
CA ARG A 169 6.57 3.40 13.91
C ARG A 169 7.81 3.85 13.16
N CYS A 170 8.29 5.04 13.51
CA CYS A 170 9.52 5.57 12.94
C CYS A 170 10.73 4.78 13.47
N ALA A 171 11.60 4.35 12.56
CA ALA A 171 12.89 3.73 12.90
C ALA A 171 13.93 4.77 13.40
N HIS A 172 13.66 6.07 13.18
CA HIS A 172 14.53 7.17 13.58
C HIS A 172 13.84 8.07 14.61
N TYR A 173 13.97 7.77 15.90
CA TYR A 173 13.81 8.76 16.96
C TYR A 173 15.16 8.93 17.68
N PRO A 174 15.60 10.17 18.02
CA PRO A 174 16.86 10.41 18.72
C PRO A 174 16.84 10.07 20.22
N ASP A 175 15.71 9.63 20.77
CA ASP A 175 15.53 9.49 22.22
C ASP A 175 15.37 8.02 22.59
N ASP A 176 16.43 7.40 23.15
CA ASP A 176 16.55 6.19 24.02
C ASP A 176 15.54 5.01 23.90
N ALA A 177 14.65 5.00 22.92
CA ALA A 177 13.64 3.99 22.70
C ALA A 177 14.23 2.92 21.78
N PRO A 178 14.01 1.63 22.07
CA PRO A 178 14.49 0.56 21.21
C PRO A 178 13.90 0.73 19.80
N GLU A 179 14.77 0.68 18.80
CA GLU A 179 14.37 0.72 17.39
C GLU A 179 13.39 -0.43 17.12
N PRO A 180 12.26 -0.19 16.43
CA PRO A 180 11.35 -1.25 16.07
C PRO A 180 12.08 -2.22 15.11
N TRP A 181 12.31 -3.45 15.57
CA TRP A 181 12.80 -4.52 14.70
C TRP A 181 11.63 -5.32 14.14
N PRO A 182 11.56 -5.57 12.81
CA PRO A 182 12.46 -5.09 11.76
C PRO A 182 12.19 -3.63 11.34
N THR A 183 13.25 -2.87 11.07
CA THR A 183 13.21 -1.50 10.51
C THR A 183 12.93 -1.57 9.01
N TYR A 184 11.70 -1.89 8.64
CA TYR A 184 11.30 -2.11 7.25
C TYR A 184 10.69 -0.85 6.60
N PHE A 185 10.03 -0.03 7.40
CA PHE A 185 9.50 1.28 7.01
C PHE A 185 10.15 2.33 7.91
N ASP A 186 10.56 3.46 7.33
CA ASP A 186 11.22 4.50 8.12
C ASP A 186 10.23 5.15 9.09
N GLY A 187 8.93 4.95 8.90
CA GLY A 187 7.79 5.42 9.71
C GLY A 187 7.73 6.94 9.87
N CYS A 188 8.43 7.66 9.02
CA CYS A 188 8.53 9.11 9.00
C CYS A 188 8.09 9.67 7.63
N GLY A 189 8.28 10.97 7.40
CA GLY A 189 7.77 11.70 6.22
C GLY A 189 8.27 11.21 4.86
N ASN A 190 9.14 10.21 4.84
CA ASN A 190 9.61 9.57 3.62
C ASN A 190 8.61 8.51 3.13
N ASP A 191 8.00 7.72 4.01
CA ASP A 191 7.12 6.65 3.58
C ASP A 191 5.84 7.17 2.93
N THR A 192 5.32 6.40 1.99
CA THR A 192 4.00 6.68 1.42
C THR A 192 3.08 5.49 1.47
N ALA A 193 1.80 5.80 1.65
CA ALA A 193 0.74 4.83 1.57
C ALA A 193 -0.39 5.36 0.66
N THR A 194 -0.95 4.48 -0.16
CA THR A 194 -2.06 4.79 -1.07
C THR A 194 -3.12 3.72 -0.96
N LEU A 195 -4.33 4.13 -0.63
CA LEU A 195 -5.51 3.27 -0.53
C LEU A 195 -6.29 3.30 -1.85
N ALA A 196 -6.66 2.14 -2.36
CA ALA A 196 -7.66 1.97 -3.40
C ALA A 196 -8.68 0.94 -2.94
N HIS A 197 -9.98 1.21 -3.02
CA HIS A 197 -11.00 0.21 -2.64
C HIS A 197 -12.24 0.28 -3.52
N ARG A 198 -12.93 -0.86 -3.63
CA ARG A 198 -14.19 -1.02 -4.35
C ARG A 198 -14.96 -2.22 -3.83
N GLY A 199 -16.20 -2.00 -3.38
CA GLY A 199 -17.04 -3.07 -2.88
C GLY A 199 -16.32 -3.86 -1.79
N ARG A 200 -16.06 -5.15 -2.02
CA ARG A 200 -15.38 -5.99 -1.03
C ARG A 200 -13.86 -5.89 -1.05
N THR A 201 -13.24 -5.20 -2.00
CA THR A 201 -11.79 -5.22 -2.18
C THR A 201 -11.14 -3.95 -1.68
N LEU A 202 -10.06 -4.10 -0.91
CA LEU A 202 -9.20 -3.02 -0.43
C LEU A 202 -7.75 -3.33 -0.79
N HIS A 203 -7.10 -2.40 -1.47
CA HIS A 203 -5.68 -2.39 -1.76
C HIS A 203 -4.98 -1.27 -1.01
N LEU A 204 -3.89 -1.59 -0.33
CA LEU A 204 -3.00 -0.64 0.32
C LEU A 204 -1.61 -0.80 -0.27
N LEU A 205 -1.19 0.17 -1.08
CA LEU A 205 0.16 0.28 -1.62
C LEU A 205 1.02 1.02 -0.60
N LEU A 206 2.02 0.34 -0.04
CA LEU A 206 2.99 0.87 0.91
C LEU A 206 4.35 0.99 0.24
N THR A 207 5.04 2.11 0.41
CA THR A 207 6.39 2.34 -0.12
C THR A 207 7.27 2.93 0.97
N ASN A 208 8.38 2.26 1.29
CA ASN A 208 9.50 2.82 2.06
C ASN A 208 10.37 3.72 1.15
N GLY A 209 10.86 4.84 1.68
CA GLY A 209 11.67 5.84 0.97
C GLY A 209 10.79 6.96 0.42
N SER A 210 11.35 8.14 0.09
CA SER A 210 10.62 9.40 -0.22
C SER A 210 10.17 9.57 -1.70
N PRO A 211 8.93 9.17 -2.12
CA PRO A 211 8.44 9.35 -3.48
C PRO A 211 7.61 10.61 -3.77
#